data_AF-A0A151UGY5-F1
#
_entry.id   AF-A0A151UGY5-F1
#
_cell.length_a   1.000
_cell.length_b   1.000
_cell.length_c   1.000
_cell.angle_alpha   90.00
_cell.angle_beta   90.00
_cell.angle_gamma   90.00
#
_symmetry.space_group_name_H-M   'P 1'
#
loop_
_entity.id
_entity.type
_entity.pdbx_description
1 polymer ?
#
loop_
_entity_poly.entity_id
_entity_poly.type
_entity_poly.pdbx_seq_one_letter_code
_entity_poly.pdbx_strand_id
1 'polypeptide(L)'
;MDPRGKTLSTESTVADERKTDKKTVSASVINEDLSSEISKCSLIGAQVPSLKKRLIVLDINGLLADVVSPPPKDRKADATIARRAIFKRPFYLEFLEFCFEKFEVGIWSSRLKKNVDLVVNFLMGDMKKRLLFCWDLSHCTGTCFKTLENKHKDVVFKDLRKIWDKYDPNLPWEKGYYNESNTLLLDDSPYKALLNPPNTSVFPHTFSYQVENDNSLGKNLC
;
A
#
# COMPACT_ATOMS: atom_id res chain seq x y z
N MET A 1 -66.40 -30.94 -14.23
CA MET A 1 -67.22 -29.75 -14.51
C MET A 1 -67.79 -29.25 -13.19
N ASP A 2 -67.56 -27.95 -12.95
CA ASP A 2 -68.20 -27.01 -12.00
C ASP A 2 -68.23 -27.24 -10.48
N PRO A 3 -68.15 -26.15 -9.67
CA PRO A 3 -67.45 -26.11 -8.39
C PRO A 3 -68.37 -25.71 -7.23
N ARG A 4 -67.83 -25.83 -6.02
CA ARG A 4 -68.44 -25.41 -4.76
C ARG A 4 -67.83 -24.08 -4.32
N GLY A 5 -68.68 -23.14 -3.90
CA GLY A 5 -68.28 -21.84 -3.40
C GLY A 5 -67.71 -21.85 -1.98
N LYS A 6 -67.44 -20.65 -1.45
CA LYS A 6 -67.74 -20.23 -0.08
C LYS A 6 -67.46 -18.74 0.11
N THR A 7 -68.21 -18.18 1.06
CA THR A 7 -68.37 -16.76 1.41
C THR A 7 -67.83 -16.50 2.83
N LEU A 8 -67.69 -15.20 3.18
CA LEU A 8 -67.58 -14.55 4.51
C LEU A 8 -66.15 -14.48 5.12
N SER A 9 -65.69 -13.37 5.72
CA SER A 9 -66.34 -12.14 6.21
C SER A 9 -65.30 -11.09 6.70
N THR A 10 -65.70 -9.80 6.67
CA THR A 10 -65.45 -8.68 7.65
C THR A 10 -63.99 -8.26 7.97
N GLU A 11 -63.60 -7.00 8.18
CA GLU A 11 -64.27 -5.71 8.46
C GLU A 11 -63.24 -4.55 8.30
N SER A 12 -63.74 -3.35 7.98
CA SER A 12 -63.35 -1.97 8.38
C SER A 12 -62.11 -1.76 9.32
N THR A 13 -61.32 -0.66 9.36
CA THR A 13 -61.46 0.76 9.00
C THR A 13 -60.16 1.53 9.37
N VAL A 14 -59.94 2.68 8.72
CA VAL A 14 -59.30 3.95 9.17
C VAL A 14 -57.77 4.03 9.43
N ALA A 15 -57.25 5.16 8.98
CA ALA A 15 -55.88 5.67 8.93
C ALA A 15 -55.18 5.87 10.28
N ASP A 16 -53.84 5.75 10.26
CA ASP A 16 -52.96 6.57 11.09
C ASP A 16 -51.57 6.71 10.41
N GLU A 17 -51.15 7.96 10.20
CA GLU A 17 -49.85 8.32 9.64
C GLU A 17 -48.74 8.00 10.67
N ARG A 18 -47.83 7.08 10.35
CA ARG A 18 -46.56 6.97 11.08
C ARG A 18 -45.40 7.42 10.21
N LYS A 19 -44.92 8.62 10.53
CA LYS A 19 -43.57 9.11 10.18
C LYS A 19 -42.54 8.03 10.49
N THR A 20 -41.91 7.48 9.47
CA THR A 20 -40.63 6.78 9.61
C THR A 20 -39.52 7.83 9.61
N ASP A 21 -39.04 8.17 10.80
CA ASP A 21 -37.82 8.94 10.97
C ASP A 21 -36.65 8.22 10.32
N LYS A 22 -36.10 8.81 9.25
CA LYS A 22 -34.75 8.50 8.77
C LYS A 22 -33.77 8.95 9.86
N LYS A 23 -33.46 8.05 10.79
CA LYS A 23 -32.34 8.24 11.71
C LYS A 23 -31.05 8.00 10.93
N THR A 24 -30.47 9.08 10.40
CA THR A 24 -29.08 9.10 9.96
C THR A 24 -28.21 8.83 11.18
N VAL A 25 -27.79 7.57 11.35
CA VAL A 25 -26.83 7.19 12.40
C VAL A 25 -25.46 7.67 11.95
N SER A 26 -24.83 8.55 12.74
CA SER A 26 -23.49 9.03 12.45
C SER A 26 -22.49 7.87 12.51
N ALA A 27 -21.50 7.88 11.63
CA ALA A 27 -20.44 6.86 11.58
C ALA A 27 -19.67 6.71 12.91
N SER A 28 -19.75 7.70 13.80
CA SER A 28 -19.18 7.62 15.15
C SER A 28 -19.88 6.61 16.06
N VAL A 29 -21.19 6.41 15.92
CA VAL A 29 -21.97 5.49 16.76
C VAL A 29 -21.66 4.03 16.41
N ILE A 30 -21.35 3.75 15.14
CA ILE A 30 -21.02 2.40 14.66
C ILE A 30 -19.65 1.94 15.20
N ASN A 31 -18.71 2.88 15.38
CA ASN A 31 -17.35 2.58 15.84
C ASN A 31 -17.30 2.28 17.34
N GLU A 32 -18.07 3.00 18.16
CA GLU A 32 -18.14 2.77 19.60
C GLU A 32 -18.81 1.42 19.90
N ASP A 33 -19.90 1.08 19.20
CA ASP A 33 -20.61 -0.19 19.41
C ASP A 33 -19.74 -1.40 19.03
N LEU A 34 -19.03 -1.32 17.90
CA LEU A 34 -18.10 -2.36 17.46
C LEU A 34 -16.90 -2.51 18.42
N SER A 35 -16.40 -1.38 18.97
CA SER A 35 -15.34 -1.42 19.99
C SER A 35 -15.82 -2.07 21.29
N SER A 36 -17.08 -1.81 21.68
CA SER A 36 -17.69 -2.36 22.88
C SER A 36 -17.96 -3.86 22.76
N GLU A 37 -18.33 -4.34 21.56
CA GLU A 37 -18.50 -5.76 21.27
C GLU A 37 -17.15 -6.50 21.22
N ILE A 38 -16.12 -5.89 20.62
CA ILE A 38 -14.76 -6.47 20.61
C ILE A 38 -14.20 -6.60 22.05
N SER A 39 -14.44 -5.61 22.90
CA SER A 39 -14.05 -5.67 24.32
C SER A 39 -14.82 -6.73 25.12
N LYS A 40 -16.10 -6.98 24.79
CA LYS A 40 -16.89 -8.03 25.45
C LYS A 40 -16.50 -9.45 25.01
N CYS A 41 -16.05 -9.62 23.76
CA CYS A 41 -15.59 -10.93 23.26
C CYS A 41 -14.23 -11.37 23.86
N SER A 42 -13.46 -10.46 24.44
CA SER A 42 -12.13 -10.76 25.02
C SER A 42 -12.18 -11.52 26.37
N LEU A 43 -13.36 -11.76 26.94
CA LEU A 43 -13.51 -12.42 28.27
C LEU A 43 -13.76 -13.93 28.18
N ILE A 44 -13.79 -14.49 26.98
CA ILE A 44 -13.79 -15.94 26.75
C ILE A 44 -12.49 -16.22 26.00
N GLY A 45 -11.64 -17.09 26.55
CA GLY A 45 -10.28 -17.40 26.07
C GLY A 45 -10.18 -18.03 24.68
N ALA A 46 -10.84 -17.45 23.68
CA ALA A 46 -10.47 -17.57 22.29
C ALA A 46 -9.51 -16.42 22.00
N GLN A 47 -8.26 -16.73 21.64
CA GLN A 47 -7.40 -15.74 21.01
C GLN A 47 -8.18 -15.19 19.81
N VAL A 48 -8.56 -13.91 19.86
CA VAL A 48 -8.88 -13.18 18.64
C VAL A 48 -7.67 -13.41 17.72
N PRO A 49 -7.81 -14.05 16.55
CA PRO A 49 -6.69 -14.16 15.62
C PRO A 49 -6.21 -12.73 15.44
N SER A 50 -4.98 -12.42 15.85
CA SER A 50 -4.46 -11.08 15.62
C SER A 50 -4.63 -10.83 14.13
N LEU A 51 -5.38 -9.77 13.78
CA LEU A 51 -5.62 -9.45 12.39
C LEU A 51 -4.25 -9.36 11.74
N LYS A 52 -3.95 -10.29 10.81
CA LYS A 52 -2.66 -10.32 10.13
C LYS A 52 -2.42 -8.93 9.58
N LYS A 53 -1.37 -8.28 10.06
CA LYS A 53 -1.03 -6.93 9.59
C LYS A 53 -0.79 -7.01 8.08
N ARG A 54 -1.18 -5.95 7.38
CA ARG A 54 -0.95 -5.83 5.94
C ARG A 54 0.43 -5.24 5.70
N LEU A 55 1.14 -5.76 4.71
CA LEU A 55 2.44 -5.27 4.27
C LEU A 55 2.29 -4.40 3.03
N ILE A 56 2.84 -3.20 3.07
CA ILE A 56 3.08 -2.39 1.88
C ILE A 56 4.57 -2.35 1.56
N VAL A 57 4.91 -2.66 0.32
CA VAL A 57 6.29 -2.64 -0.19
C VAL A 57 6.43 -1.47 -1.13
N LEU A 58 7.33 -0.55 -0.82
CA LEU A 58 7.47 0.72 -1.53
C LEU A 58 8.72 0.71 -2.42
N ASP A 59 8.58 1.11 -3.69
CA ASP A 59 9.72 1.55 -4.49
C ASP A 59 10.23 2.93 -4.01
N ILE A 60 11.42 3.31 -4.46
CA ILE A 60 12.01 4.62 -4.17
C ILE A 60 11.90 5.54 -5.39
N ASN A 61 12.52 5.14 -6.49
CA ASN A 61 12.68 6.01 -7.66
C ASN A 61 11.37 6.08 -8.45
N GLY A 62 10.87 7.29 -8.70
CA GLY A 62 9.58 7.49 -9.36
C GLY A 62 8.39 7.34 -8.42
N LEU A 63 8.59 6.86 -7.18
CA LEU A 63 7.54 6.77 -6.16
C LEU A 63 7.72 7.80 -5.04
N LEU A 64 8.81 7.73 -4.27
CA LEU A 64 9.09 8.63 -3.14
C LEU A 64 9.98 9.81 -3.54
N ALA A 65 10.83 9.60 -4.54
CA ALA A 65 11.76 10.60 -5.04
C ALA A 65 12.13 10.31 -6.50
N ASP A 66 12.59 11.34 -7.21
CA ASP A 66 13.25 11.19 -8.50
C ASP A 66 14.77 11.18 -8.29
N VAL A 67 15.44 10.14 -8.77
CA VAL A 67 16.89 9.93 -8.61
C VAL A 67 17.57 9.96 -9.97
N VAL A 68 18.09 11.14 -10.30
CA VAL A 68 18.53 11.51 -11.66
C VAL A 68 20.05 11.47 -11.79
N SER A 69 20.52 10.92 -12.92
CA SER A 69 21.93 10.86 -13.27
C SER A 69 22.10 11.06 -14.79
N PRO A 70 22.93 12.00 -15.25
CA PRO A 70 23.69 12.98 -14.47
C PRO A 70 22.76 14.01 -13.76
N PRO A 71 23.25 14.73 -12.73
CA PRO A 71 22.50 15.82 -12.12
C PRO A 71 22.09 16.87 -13.17
N PRO A 72 20.83 17.32 -13.19
CA PRO A 72 20.37 18.35 -14.11
C PRO A 72 20.98 19.72 -13.79
N LYS A 73 21.00 20.62 -14.78
CA LYS A 73 21.55 21.99 -14.65
C LYS A 73 20.46 23.05 -14.43
N ASP A 74 19.25 22.73 -14.83
CA ASP A 74 18.06 23.58 -14.82
C ASP A 74 17.39 23.66 -13.44
N ARG A 75 17.61 22.68 -12.56
CA ARG A 75 17.01 22.67 -11.22
C ARG A 75 17.99 22.19 -10.15
N LYS A 76 18.03 22.92 -9.02
CA LYS A 76 18.79 22.51 -7.82
C LYS A 76 18.10 21.30 -7.16
N ALA A 77 18.87 20.24 -6.94
CA ALA A 77 18.42 19.05 -6.24
C ALA A 77 18.27 19.27 -4.72
N ASP A 78 17.38 18.51 -4.07
CA ASP A 78 17.27 18.50 -2.61
C ASP A 78 18.52 17.90 -1.95
N ALA A 79 19.14 16.93 -2.61
CA ALA A 79 20.43 16.37 -2.23
C ALA A 79 21.21 15.86 -3.45
N THR A 80 22.52 15.71 -3.28
CA THR A 80 23.38 14.99 -4.23
C THR A 80 24.00 13.78 -3.53
N ILE A 81 23.67 12.58 -3.99
CA ILE A 81 24.11 11.31 -3.40
C ILE A 81 24.76 10.46 -4.48
N ALA A 82 26.01 10.04 -4.27
CA ALA A 82 26.76 9.20 -5.21
C ALA A 82 26.69 9.71 -6.67
N ARG A 83 26.89 11.03 -6.86
CA ARG A 83 26.82 11.76 -8.14
C ARG A 83 25.43 11.78 -8.80
N ARG A 84 24.37 11.53 -8.04
CA ARG A 84 22.97 11.58 -8.50
C ARG A 84 22.24 12.70 -7.79
N ALA A 85 21.43 13.44 -8.53
CA ALA A 85 20.51 14.42 -7.96
C ALA A 85 19.29 13.69 -7.40
N ILE A 86 18.88 14.05 -6.19
CA ILE A 86 17.67 13.53 -5.54
C ILE A 86 16.66 14.67 -5.44
N PHE A 87 15.47 14.45 -5.96
CA PHE A 87 14.33 15.35 -5.83
C PHE A 87 13.24 14.62 -5.06
N LYS A 88 12.80 15.17 -3.93
CA LYS A 88 11.75 14.58 -3.10
C LYS A 88 10.41 14.75 -3.82
N ARG A 89 9.58 13.70 -3.83
CA ARG A 89 8.21 13.84 -4.32
C ARG A 89 7.41 14.69 -3.33
N PRO A 90 6.59 15.66 -3.78
CA PRO A 90 5.69 16.37 -2.88
C PRO A 90 4.82 15.39 -2.07
N PHE A 91 4.57 15.71 -0.80
CA PHE A 91 3.76 14.93 0.15
C PHE A 91 4.30 13.53 0.51
N TYR A 92 5.57 13.22 0.20
CA TYR A 92 6.11 11.87 0.46
C TYR A 92 6.26 11.56 1.97
N LEU A 93 6.46 12.57 2.83
CA LEU A 93 6.61 12.36 4.27
C LEU A 93 5.28 11.98 4.90
N GLU A 94 4.23 12.75 4.61
CA GLU A 94 2.85 12.49 5.04
C GLU A 94 2.38 11.13 4.54
N PHE A 95 2.72 10.78 3.29
CA PHE A 95 2.47 9.45 2.75
C PHE A 95 3.20 8.34 3.52
N LEU A 96 4.47 8.52 3.85
CA LEU A 96 5.23 7.55 4.64
C LEU A 96 4.64 7.41 6.05
N GLU A 97 4.30 8.51 6.70
CA GLU A 97 3.65 8.50 8.02
C GLU A 97 2.35 7.71 8.00
N PHE A 98 1.48 7.99 7.03
CA PHE A 98 0.26 7.22 6.78
C PHE A 98 0.57 5.72 6.58
N CYS A 99 1.56 5.40 5.74
CA CYS A 99 1.94 4.01 5.50
C CYS A 99 2.36 3.30 6.79
N PHE A 100 3.20 3.92 7.61
CA PHE A 100 3.64 3.33 8.87
C PHE A 100 2.58 3.34 9.98
N GLU A 101 1.51 4.13 9.85
CA GLU A 101 0.36 4.10 10.76
C GLU A 101 -0.57 2.92 10.43
N LYS A 102 -0.78 2.64 9.14
CA LYS A 102 -1.79 1.67 8.68
C LYS A 102 -1.23 0.30 8.30
N PHE A 103 0.06 0.22 7.99
CA PHE A 103 0.69 -0.97 7.43
C PHE A 103 2.04 -1.25 8.09
N GLU A 104 2.46 -2.51 7.99
CA GLU A 104 3.87 -2.83 8.05
C GLU A 104 4.53 -2.40 6.73
N VAL A 105 5.74 -1.85 6.80
CA VAL A 105 6.36 -1.20 5.62
C VAL A 105 7.70 -1.84 5.30
N GLY A 106 7.88 -2.20 4.04
CA GLY A 106 9.16 -2.61 3.47
C GLY A 106 9.58 -1.70 2.32
N ILE A 107 10.89 -1.53 2.12
CA ILE A 107 11.44 -0.88 0.94
C ILE A 107 11.97 -1.95 -0.01
N TRP A 108 11.70 -1.81 -1.30
CA TRP A 108 12.33 -2.64 -2.32
C TRP A 108 12.73 -1.76 -3.49
N SER A 109 14.03 -1.55 -3.71
CA SER A 109 14.55 -0.75 -4.81
C SER A 109 15.32 -1.61 -5.81
N SER A 110 15.23 -1.31 -7.10
CA SER A 110 16.04 -1.95 -8.15
C SER A 110 17.43 -1.30 -8.32
N ARG A 111 17.98 -0.70 -7.25
CA ARG A 111 19.29 -0.02 -7.25
C ARG A 111 20.26 -0.76 -6.34
N LEU A 112 21.57 -0.56 -6.55
CA LEU A 112 22.61 -1.15 -5.70
C LEU A 112 22.44 -0.75 -4.23
N LYS A 113 22.65 -1.70 -3.31
CA LYS A 113 22.54 -1.51 -1.85
C LYS A 113 23.13 -0.20 -1.34
N LYS A 114 24.39 0.09 -1.68
CA LYS A 114 25.08 1.32 -1.26
C LYS A 114 24.33 2.62 -1.61
N ASN A 115 23.61 2.64 -2.73
CA ASN A 115 22.82 3.80 -3.14
C ASN A 115 21.47 3.81 -2.41
N VAL A 116 20.84 2.64 -2.26
CA VAL A 116 19.57 2.48 -1.53
C VAL A 116 19.73 2.95 -0.09
N ASP A 117 20.76 2.47 0.61
CA ASP A 117 21.03 2.83 2.00
C ASP A 117 21.18 4.35 2.17
N LEU A 118 21.95 5.00 1.29
CA LEU A 118 22.15 6.46 1.34
C LEU A 118 20.85 7.23 1.06
N VAL A 119 20.07 6.81 0.07
CA VAL A 119 18.81 7.49 -0.29
C VAL A 119 17.75 7.27 0.79
N VAL A 120 17.63 6.07 1.35
CA VAL A 120 16.70 5.78 2.46
C VAL A 120 17.08 6.58 3.71
N ASN A 121 18.37 6.67 4.03
CA ASN A 121 18.84 7.51 5.13
C ASN A 121 18.45 8.98 4.95
N PHE A 122 18.59 9.49 3.73
CA PHE A 122 18.21 10.87 3.40
C PHE A 122 16.69 11.10 3.45
N LEU A 123 15.89 10.20 2.88
CA LEU A 123 14.45 10.38 2.79
C LEU A 123 13.72 10.13 4.11
N MET A 124 14.16 9.13 4.88
CA MET A 124 13.40 8.61 6.03
C MET A 124 14.02 8.94 7.39
N GLY A 125 15.31 9.32 7.46
CA GLY A 125 15.98 9.61 8.73
C GLY A 125 15.82 8.46 9.75
N ASP A 126 15.23 8.77 10.91
CA ASP A 126 14.95 7.78 11.95
C ASP A 126 13.75 6.87 11.66
N MET A 127 12.81 7.28 10.79
CA MET A 127 11.63 6.46 10.44
C MET A 127 12.03 5.13 9.83
N LYS A 128 13.22 5.03 9.20
CA LYS A 128 13.73 3.78 8.63
C LYS A 128 13.85 2.65 9.66
N LYS A 129 13.98 2.96 10.96
CA LYS A 129 14.04 1.97 12.05
C LYS A 129 12.73 1.19 12.19
N ARG A 130 11.63 1.70 11.63
CA ARG A 130 10.31 1.07 11.60
C ARG A 130 10.11 0.18 10.37
N LEU A 131 11.04 0.15 9.43
CA LEU A 131 10.96 -0.74 8.26
C LEU A 131 11.18 -2.18 8.70
N LEU A 132 10.35 -3.09 8.18
CA LEU A 132 10.58 -4.53 8.38
C LEU A 132 11.78 -5.03 7.57
N PHE A 133 12.02 -4.46 6.40
CA PHE A 133 13.18 -4.75 5.56
C PHE A 133 13.47 -3.60 4.60
N CYS A 134 14.71 -3.56 4.10
CA CYS A 134 15.15 -2.66 3.06
C CYS A 134 15.91 -3.46 2.00
N TRP A 135 15.21 -3.84 0.94
CA TRP A 135 15.71 -4.64 -0.16
C TRP A 135 16.22 -3.78 -1.31
N ASP A 136 17.28 -4.27 -1.93
CA ASP A 136 17.98 -3.64 -3.05
C ASP A 136 17.99 -4.54 -4.30
N LEU A 137 18.75 -4.14 -5.32
CA LEU A 137 18.86 -4.86 -6.58
C LEU A 137 19.16 -6.36 -6.41
N SER A 138 19.97 -6.74 -5.41
CA SER A 138 20.31 -8.15 -5.13
C SER A 138 19.10 -9.04 -4.80
N HIS A 139 17.98 -8.43 -4.37
CA HIS A 139 16.75 -9.15 -4.07
C HIS A 139 15.83 -9.27 -5.28
N CYS A 140 16.05 -8.46 -6.33
CA CYS A 140 15.26 -8.54 -7.56
C CYS A 140 15.51 -9.87 -8.30
N THR A 141 14.55 -10.30 -9.12
CA THR A 141 14.74 -11.39 -10.08
C THR A 141 15.27 -10.80 -11.37
N GLY A 142 16.54 -11.09 -11.67
CA GLY A 142 17.21 -10.57 -12.87
C GLY A 142 16.76 -11.25 -14.16
N THR A 143 16.97 -10.57 -15.28
CA THR A 143 16.86 -11.15 -16.62
C THR A 143 18.15 -10.88 -17.40
N CYS A 144 18.27 -11.49 -18.59
CA CYS A 144 19.37 -11.20 -19.51
C CYS A 144 19.11 -9.97 -20.41
N PHE A 145 17.99 -9.26 -20.21
CA PHE A 145 17.57 -8.15 -21.06
C PHE A 145 17.90 -6.79 -20.44
N LYS A 146 18.17 -5.81 -21.30
CA LYS A 146 18.33 -4.40 -20.91
C LYS A 146 17.03 -3.64 -21.10
N THR A 147 16.80 -2.62 -20.28
CA THR A 147 15.66 -1.71 -20.46
C THR A 147 15.81 -0.91 -21.75
N LEU A 148 14.70 -0.59 -22.40
CA LEU A 148 14.70 0.17 -23.66
C LEU A 148 15.22 1.60 -23.47
N GLU A 149 14.89 2.21 -22.33
CA GLU A 149 15.26 3.60 -22.01
C GLU A 149 16.73 3.71 -21.59
N ASN A 150 17.32 2.62 -21.08
CA ASN A 150 18.70 2.59 -20.62
C ASN A 150 19.36 1.23 -20.84
N LYS A 151 20.22 1.15 -21.86
CA LYS A 151 20.99 -0.06 -22.22
C LYS A 151 21.94 -0.56 -21.12
N HIS A 152 22.21 0.24 -20.09
CA HIS A 152 23.05 -0.15 -18.96
C HIS A 152 22.23 -0.63 -17.76
N LYS A 153 20.90 -0.53 -17.80
CA LYS A 153 20.00 -0.99 -16.75
C LYS A 153 19.38 -2.32 -17.16
N ASP A 154 19.51 -3.33 -16.30
CA ASP A 154 18.87 -4.63 -16.49
C ASP A 154 17.36 -4.53 -16.25
N VAL A 155 16.60 -5.30 -17.04
CA VAL A 155 15.21 -5.60 -16.72
C VAL A 155 15.23 -6.57 -15.55
N VAL A 156 14.58 -6.18 -14.46
CA VAL A 156 14.47 -6.97 -13.24
C VAL A 156 13.04 -6.92 -12.72
N PHE A 157 12.65 -7.98 -12.00
CA PHE A 157 11.32 -8.11 -11.39
C PHE A 157 11.41 -8.07 -9.85
N LYS A 158 10.35 -7.56 -9.22
CA LYS A 158 10.12 -7.58 -7.78
C LYS A 158 9.08 -8.65 -7.46
N ASP A 159 9.57 -9.89 -7.38
CA ASP A 159 8.77 -11.08 -7.19
C ASP A 159 8.32 -11.22 -5.72
N LEU A 160 7.07 -10.87 -5.43
CA LEU A 160 6.52 -10.90 -4.06
C LEU A 160 6.59 -12.29 -3.42
N ARG A 161 6.69 -13.37 -4.20
CA ARG A 161 6.89 -14.72 -3.65
C ARG A 161 8.17 -14.83 -2.84
N LYS A 162 9.20 -14.02 -3.13
CA LYS A 162 10.43 -13.98 -2.30
C LYS A 162 10.14 -13.52 -0.86
N ILE A 163 9.16 -12.65 -0.66
CA ILE A 163 8.71 -12.20 0.67
C ILE A 163 7.88 -13.30 1.33
N TRP A 164 6.97 -13.91 0.57
CA TRP A 164 6.03 -14.93 1.07
C TRP A 164 6.72 -16.24 1.44
N ASP A 165 7.69 -16.65 0.62
CA ASP A 165 8.48 -17.87 0.79
C ASP A 165 9.69 -17.69 1.72
N LYS A 166 9.88 -16.50 2.31
CA LYS A 166 11.00 -16.17 3.21
C LYS A 166 12.36 -16.43 2.53
N TYR A 167 12.54 -15.90 1.32
CA TYR A 167 13.79 -16.04 0.56
C TYR A 167 15.01 -15.51 1.32
N ASP A 168 14.85 -14.40 2.03
CA ASP A 168 15.84 -13.93 3.00
C ASP A 168 15.53 -14.56 4.38
N PRO A 169 16.43 -15.41 4.92
CA PRO A 169 16.19 -16.06 6.20
C PRO A 169 16.12 -15.09 7.39
N ASN A 170 16.59 -13.84 7.23
CA ASN A 170 16.57 -12.82 8.27
C ASN A 170 15.22 -12.08 8.39
N LEU A 171 14.24 -12.38 7.52
CA LEU A 171 12.92 -11.77 7.62
C LEU A 171 12.22 -12.18 8.94
N PRO A 172 11.58 -11.24 9.66
CA PRO A 172 11.08 -11.46 11.02
C PRO A 172 9.75 -12.25 11.10
N TRP A 173 9.36 -12.93 10.03
CA TRP A 173 8.12 -13.74 9.98
C TRP A 173 8.39 -15.12 9.40
N GLU A 174 7.44 -16.03 9.59
CA GLU A 174 7.48 -17.36 8.99
C GLU A 174 6.90 -17.38 7.58
N LYS A 175 7.36 -18.34 6.77
CA LYS A 175 6.86 -18.57 5.41
C LYS A 175 5.33 -18.64 5.42
N GLY A 176 4.68 -17.90 4.50
CA GLY A 176 3.23 -17.82 4.37
C GLY A 176 2.52 -16.85 5.35
N TYR A 177 3.26 -16.17 6.24
CA TYR A 177 2.70 -15.11 7.08
C TYR A 177 2.13 -13.97 6.20
N TYR A 178 2.95 -13.48 5.27
CA TYR A 178 2.53 -12.64 4.16
C TYR A 178 2.27 -13.48 2.91
N ASN A 179 1.26 -13.08 2.14
CA ASN A 179 0.84 -13.68 0.88
C ASN A 179 0.08 -12.64 0.04
N GLU A 180 -0.51 -13.07 -1.07
CA GLU A 180 -1.29 -12.23 -2.01
C GLU A 180 -2.47 -11.48 -1.37
N SER A 181 -3.05 -11.99 -0.27
CA SER A 181 -4.21 -11.35 0.39
C SER A 181 -3.84 -10.20 1.33
N ASN A 182 -2.57 -10.08 1.73
CA ASN A 182 -2.13 -9.09 2.72
C ASN A 182 -0.79 -8.42 2.37
N THR A 183 -0.35 -8.49 1.11
CA THR A 183 0.85 -7.82 0.62
C THR A 183 0.53 -6.98 -0.60
N LEU A 184 0.97 -5.72 -0.60
CA LEU A 184 0.83 -4.83 -1.74
C LEU A 184 2.18 -4.22 -2.14
N LEU A 185 2.56 -4.34 -3.40
CA LEU A 185 3.69 -3.62 -3.99
C LEU A 185 3.21 -2.29 -4.57
N LEU A 186 3.86 -1.20 -4.20
CA LEU A 186 3.70 0.11 -4.82
C LEU A 186 4.97 0.44 -5.61
N ASP A 187 4.86 0.48 -6.92
CA ASP A 187 5.98 0.70 -7.84
C ASP A 187 5.51 1.54 -9.03
N ASP A 188 6.34 2.42 -9.56
CA ASP A 188 5.95 3.24 -10.73
C ASP A 188 6.02 2.48 -12.06
N SER A 189 6.64 1.29 -12.06
CA SER A 189 7.00 0.54 -13.26
C SER A 189 6.23 -0.79 -13.33
N PRO A 190 5.12 -0.88 -14.09
CA PRO A 190 4.29 -2.08 -14.19
C PRO A 190 5.05 -3.36 -14.50
N TYR A 191 6.05 -3.28 -15.39
CA TYR A 191 6.84 -4.45 -15.78
C TYR A 191 7.58 -5.10 -14.62
N LYS A 192 7.96 -4.36 -13.56
CA LYS A 192 8.70 -4.93 -12.43
C LYS A 192 7.83 -5.91 -11.63
N ALA A 193 6.51 -5.77 -11.70
CA ALA A 193 5.55 -6.64 -11.01
C ALA A 193 5.02 -7.79 -11.89
N LEU A 194 5.60 -8.01 -13.07
CA LEU A 194 5.07 -8.97 -14.05
C LEU A 194 4.93 -10.42 -13.54
N LEU A 195 5.72 -10.79 -12.53
CA LEU A 195 5.67 -12.13 -11.91
C LEU A 195 4.65 -12.24 -10.78
N ASN A 196 4.01 -11.14 -10.39
CA ASN A 196 3.11 -11.09 -9.25
C ASN A 196 1.66 -11.40 -9.66
N PRO A 197 0.87 -12.05 -8.79
CA PRO A 197 -0.56 -12.25 -9.04
C PRO A 197 -1.33 -10.94 -9.24
N PRO A 198 -2.48 -10.96 -9.94
CA PRO A 198 -3.36 -9.79 -10.05
C PRO A 198 -3.71 -9.20 -8.69
N ASN A 199 -3.94 -7.89 -8.64
CA ASN A 199 -4.36 -7.14 -7.44
C ASN A 199 -3.33 -7.08 -6.28
N THR A 200 -2.09 -7.52 -6.51
CA THR A 200 -1.01 -7.42 -5.50
C THR A 200 -0.07 -6.24 -5.72
N SER A 201 -0.28 -5.46 -6.78
CA SER A 201 0.57 -4.32 -7.13
C SER A 201 -0.27 -3.14 -7.63
N VAL A 202 0.13 -1.92 -7.25
CA VAL A 202 -0.47 -0.65 -7.71
C VAL A 202 0.64 0.18 -8.37
N PHE A 203 0.29 0.86 -9.47
CA PHE A 203 1.24 1.63 -10.27
C PHE A 203 0.84 3.11 -10.37
N PRO A 204 1.24 3.95 -9.42
CA PRO A 204 1.10 5.40 -9.54
C PRO A 204 1.88 5.93 -10.74
N HIS A 205 1.49 7.11 -11.23
CA HIS A 205 2.31 7.81 -12.21
C HIS A 205 3.71 8.03 -11.66
N THR A 206 4.72 7.82 -12.51
CA THR A 206 6.12 8.07 -12.16
C THR A 206 6.32 9.55 -11.83
N PHE A 207 6.94 9.81 -10.69
CA PHE A 207 7.34 11.14 -10.31
C PHE A 207 8.62 11.54 -11.05
N SER A 208 8.59 12.71 -11.68
CA SER A 208 9.77 13.37 -12.20
C SER A 208 9.89 14.78 -11.62
N TYR A 209 11.12 15.22 -11.36
CA TYR A 209 11.40 16.59 -10.92
C TYR A 209 10.94 17.67 -11.90
N GLN A 210 10.64 17.30 -13.16
CA GLN A 210 10.12 18.21 -14.18
C GLN A 210 8.63 18.46 -14.03
N VAL A 211 7.92 17.68 -13.22
CA VAL A 211 6.48 17.85 -12.96
C VAL A 211 6.31 18.85 -11.81
N GLU A 212 5.82 20.05 -12.12
CA GLU A 212 5.72 21.14 -11.15
C GLU A 212 4.58 20.96 -10.11
N ASN A 213 3.51 20.25 -10.48
CA ASN A 213 2.28 20.15 -9.69
C ASN A 213 1.88 18.69 -9.35
N ASP A 214 2.86 17.82 -9.03
CA ASP A 214 2.55 16.47 -8.55
C ASP A 214 1.98 16.54 -7.12
N ASN A 215 0.71 16.17 -6.97
CA ASN A 215 0.04 16.00 -5.68
C ASN A 215 -0.50 14.57 -5.48
N SER A 216 -0.04 13.62 -6.29
CA SER A 216 -0.60 12.26 -6.35
C SER A 216 -0.48 11.47 -5.05
N LEU A 217 0.55 11.73 -4.23
CA LEU A 217 0.68 11.15 -2.90
C LEU A 217 -0.18 11.86 -1.84
N GLY A 218 -0.57 13.12 -2.08
CA GLY A 218 -1.28 13.98 -1.12
C GLY A 218 -2.78 14.12 -1.34
N LYS A 219 -3.33 13.71 -2.50
CA LYS A 219 -4.73 13.96 -2.91
C LYS A 219 -5.82 13.54 -1.91
N ASN A 220 -5.52 12.69 -0.91
CA ASN A 220 -6.46 12.22 0.10
C ASN A 220 -5.87 12.21 1.53
N LEU A 221 -4.77 12.92 1.78
CA LEU A 221 -4.12 13.04 3.11
C LEU A 221 -4.49 14.35 3.83
N CYS A 222 -5.45 15.11 3.29
CA CYS A 222 -6.00 16.34 3.86
C CYS A 222 -7.53 16.24 3.91
#